data_AF-K9SP48-F1
#
_entry.id   AF-K9SP48-F1
#
_cell.length_a   1.000
_cell.length_b   1.000
_cell.length_c   1.000
_cell.angle_alpha   90.00
_cell.angle_beta   90.00
_cell.angle_gamma   90.00
#
_symmetry.space_group_name_H-M   'P 1'
#
loop_
_entity.id
_entity.type
_entity.pdbx_description
1 polymer ?
#
loop_
_entity_poly.entity_id
_entity_poly.type
_entity_poly.pdbx_seq_one_letter_code
_entity_poly.pdbx_strand_id
1 'polypeptide(L)'
;MSTNKSYTLGEHYEQFIASQLTNGRFNNASEVVRAGLRMLEDYESKMQQVRALIDEGDAAIAAGDMQAYGSPDQLTDAIIKRGKKQLNLNV
;
A
#
# COMPACT_ATOMS: atom_id res chain seq x y z
N MET A 1 -9.43 24.61 -11.81
CA MET A 1 -10.90 24.72 -11.99
C MET A 1 -11.49 23.32 -11.88
N SER A 2 -12.56 23.12 -11.10
CA SER A 2 -13.27 21.84 -11.02
C SER A 2 -14.09 21.64 -12.30
N THR A 3 -13.82 20.58 -13.05
CA THR A 3 -14.62 20.22 -14.24
C THR A 3 -15.74 19.27 -13.81
N ASN A 4 -17.00 19.66 -14.01
CA ASN A 4 -18.13 18.76 -13.80
C ASN A 4 -18.15 17.72 -14.92
N LYS A 5 -18.05 16.44 -14.56
CA LYS A 5 -18.16 15.30 -15.47
C LYS A 5 -19.26 14.38 -14.97
N SER A 6 -20.12 13.93 -15.89
CA SER A 6 -21.19 12.98 -15.61
C SER A 6 -20.76 11.59 -16.04
N TYR A 7 -21.03 10.58 -15.20
CA TYR A 7 -20.70 9.19 -15.45
C TYR A 7 -21.91 8.31 -15.13
N THR A 8 -22.14 7.28 -15.94
CA THR A 8 -23.13 6.25 -15.67
C THR A 8 -22.45 5.11 -14.92
N LEU A 9 -22.93 4.78 -13.73
CA LEU A 9 -22.31 3.78 -12.85
C LEU A 9 -23.00 2.42 -12.92
N GLY A 10 -24.28 2.39 -13.29
CA GLY A 10 -25.08 1.17 -13.34
C GLY A 10 -25.71 0.84 -11.98
N GLU A 11 -26.76 0.01 -12.04
CA GLU A 11 -27.71 -0.19 -10.95
C GLU A 11 -27.05 -0.62 -9.63
N HIS A 12 -26.09 -1.55 -9.69
CA HIS A 12 -25.38 -2.04 -8.49
C HIS A 12 -24.69 -0.91 -7.72
N TYR A 13 -23.96 -0.03 -8.41
CA TYR A 13 -23.24 1.06 -7.76
C TYR A 13 -24.14 2.21 -7.35
N GLU A 14 -25.25 2.43 -8.07
CA GLU A 14 -26.28 3.38 -7.67
C GLU A 14 -26.97 2.94 -6.36
N GLN A 15 -27.31 1.65 -6.24
CA GLN A 15 -27.83 1.08 -4.99
C GLN A 15 -26.82 1.17 -3.84
N PHE A 16 -25.54 0.89 -4.10
CA PHE A 16 -24.48 1.07 -3.12
C PHE A 16 -24.42 2.54 -2.64
N ILE A 17 -24.36 3.51 -3.56
CA ILE A 17 -24.34 4.94 -3.22
C ILE A 17 -25.57 5.32 -2.39
N ALA A 18 -26.77 4.89 -2.81
CA ALA A 18 -28.01 5.14 -2.08
C ALA A 18 -27.92 4.62 -0.64
N SER A 19 -27.42 3.40 -0.43
CA SER A 19 -27.25 2.83 0.92
C SER A 19 -26.29 3.65 1.78
N GLN A 20 -25.22 4.20 1.20
CA GLN A 20 -24.24 5.02 1.93
C GLN A 20 -24.83 6.37 2.37
N LEU A 21 -25.74 6.93 1.55
CA LEU A 21 -26.48 8.15 1.87
C LEU A 21 -27.54 7.91 2.94
N THR A 22 -28.34 6.85 2.81
CA THR A 22 -29.38 6.49 3.78
C THR A 22 -28.80 6.23 5.17
N ASN A 23 -27.60 5.64 5.25
CA ASN A 23 -26.91 5.40 6.50
C ASN A 23 -26.27 6.65 7.11
N GLY A 24 -26.41 7.83 6.47
CA GLY A 24 -25.88 9.11 6.95
C GLY A 24 -24.35 9.24 6.91
N ARG A 25 -23.65 8.29 6.27
CA ARG A 25 -22.17 8.30 6.21
C ARG A 25 -21.65 9.39 5.28
N PHE A 26 -22.43 9.77 4.27
CA PHE A 26 -22.10 10.79 3.29
C PHE A 26 -23.31 11.69 3.01
N ASN A 27 -23.07 12.94 2.62
CA ASN A 27 -24.13 13.91 2.37
C ASN A 27 -24.61 13.91 0.91
N ASN A 28 -23.78 13.44 -0.03
CA ASN A 28 -24.11 13.40 -1.45
C ASN A 28 -23.32 12.30 -2.19
N ALA A 29 -23.85 11.87 -3.35
CA ALA A 29 -23.24 10.82 -4.17
C ALA A 29 -21.79 11.15 -4.56
N SER A 30 -21.49 12.42 -4.84
CA SER A 30 -20.16 12.86 -5.23
C SER A 30 -19.12 12.65 -4.11
N GLU A 31 -19.50 12.71 -2.84
CA GLU A 31 -18.62 12.37 -1.72
C GLU A 31 -18.30 10.87 -1.66
N VAL A 32 -19.29 10.01 -1.91
CA VAL A 32 -19.11 8.56 -1.98
C VAL A 32 -18.15 8.20 -3.10
N VAL A 33 -18.36 8.77 -4.29
CA VAL A 33 -17.49 8.55 -5.46
C VAL A 33 -16.07 9.03 -5.17
N ARG A 34 -15.89 10.23 -4.61
CA ARG A 34 -14.56 10.74 -4.22
C ARG A 34 -13.89 9.88 -3.16
N ALA A 35 -14.64 9.32 -2.21
CA ALA A 35 -14.08 8.40 -1.22
C ALA A 35 -13.61 7.09 -1.87
N GLY A 36 -14.38 6.55 -2.81
CA GLY A 36 -13.98 5.37 -3.60
C GLY A 36 -12.73 5.63 -4.43
N LEU A 37 -12.65 6.78 -5.11
CA LEU A 37 -11.48 7.15 -5.91
C LEU A 37 -10.22 7.34 -5.05
N ARG A 38 -10.34 7.97 -3.88
CA ARG A 38 -9.22 8.09 -2.92
C ARG A 38 -8.72 6.73 -2.46
N MET A 39 -9.62 5.80 -2.14
CA MET A 39 -9.24 4.45 -1.76
C MET A 39 -8.54 3.70 -2.90
N LEU A 40 -8.97 3.89 -4.14
CA LEU A 40 -8.32 3.33 -5.31
C LEU A 40 -6.92 3.93 -5.53
N GLU A 41 -6.78 5.24 -5.39
CA GLU A 41 -5.50 5.94 -5.50
C GLU A 41 -4.50 5.45 -4.44
N ASP A 42 -4.93 5.34 -3.17
CA ASP A 42 -4.11 4.81 -2.09
C ASP A 42 -3.66 3.37 -2.36
N TYR A 43 -4.57 2.53 -2.88
CA TYR A 43 -4.28 1.15 -3.25
C TYR A 43 -3.25 1.08 -4.38
N GLU A 44 -3.46 1.82 -5.48
CA GLU A 44 -2.54 1.82 -6.62
C GLU A 44 -1.16 2.35 -6.24
N SER A 45 -1.10 3.41 -5.42
CA SER A 45 0.17 3.95 -4.89
C SER A 45 0.93 2.91 -4.08
N LYS A 46 0.23 2.20 -3.18
CA LYS A 46 0.84 1.12 -2.39
C LYS A 46 1.31 -0.04 -3.27
N MET A 47 0.53 -0.44 -4.28
CA MET A 47 0.92 -1.50 -5.21
C MET A 47 2.12 -1.10 -6.06
N GLN A 48 2.19 0.15 -6.51
CA GLN A 48 3.35 0.67 -7.22
C GLN A 48 4.61 0.61 -6.33
N GLN A 49 4.50 1.01 -5.06
CA GLN A 49 5.62 0.94 -4.13
C GLN A 49 6.09 -0.50 -3.89
N VAL A 50 5.17 -1.44 -3.70
CA VAL A 50 5.51 -2.87 -3.52
C VAL A 50 6.22 -3.42 -4.77
N ARG A 51 5.71 -3.11 -5.97
CA ARG A 51 6.35 -3.52 -7.23
C ARG A 51 7.78 -2.97 -7.33
N ALA A 52 7.98 -1.69 -7.03
CA ALA A 52 9.29 -1.07 -7.06
C ALA A 52 10.28 -1.72 -6.06
N LEU A 53 9.83 -2.09 -4.86
CA LEU A 53 10.66 -2.80 -3.87
C LEU A 53 11.02 -4.23 -4.32
N ILE A 54 10.12 -4.90 -5.04
CA ILE A 54 10.41 -6.21 -5.64
C ILE A 54 11.46 -6.05 -6.74
N ASP A 55 11.27 -5.08 -7.65
CA ASP A 55 12.22 -4.81 -8.73
C ASP A 55 13.62 -4.46 -8.18
N GLU A 56 13.69 -3.69 -7.09
CA GLU A 56 14.94 -3.39 -6.37
C GLU A 56 15.58 -4.66 -5.79
N GLY A 57 14.77 -5.52 -5.17
CA GLY A 57 15.21 -6.81 -4.65
C GLY A 57 15.76 -7.73 -5.75
N ASP A 58 15.05 -7.87 -6.86
CA ASP A 58 15.46 -8.70 -7.99
C ASP A 58 16.77 -8.17 -8.63
N ALA A 59 16.92 -6.85 -8.72
CA ALA A 59 18.16 -6.23 -9.18
C ALA A 59 19.34 -6.49 -8.22
N ALA A 60 19.13 -6.43 -6.91
CA ALA A 60 20.14 -6.76 -5.91
C ALA A 60 20.57 -8.24 -5.99
N ILE A 61 19.59 -9.14 -6.16
CA ILE A 61 19.85 -10.58 -6.40
C ILE A 61 20.71 -10.77 -7.65
N ALA A 62 20.34 -10.14 -8.76
CA ALA A 62 21.08 -10.23 -10.03
C ALA A 62 22.49 -9.65 -9.93
N ALA A 63 22.70 -8.61 -9.12
CA ALA A 63 24.00 -8.02 -8.84
C ALA A 63 24.84 -8.85 -7.85
N GLY A 64 24.27 -9.88 -7.22
CA GLY A 64 24.91 -10.65 -6.17
C GLY A 64 24.99 -9.94 -4.82
N ASP A 65 24.24 -8.84 -4.64
CA ASP A 65 24.11 -8.13 -3.36
C ASP A 65 23.10 -8.85 -2.46
N MET A 66 23.48 -10.06 -2.05
CA MET A 66 22.69 -10.92 -1.18
C MET A 66 23.53 -11.40 -0.01
N GLN A 67 22.88 -11.51 1.15
CA GLN A 67 23.45 -12.20 2.30
C GLN A 67 22.78 -13.57 2.46
N ALA A 68 23.53 -14.63 2.19
CA ALA A 68 23.08 -15.99 2.46
C ALA A 68 23.19 -16.30 3.96
N TYR A 69 22.15 -16.92 4.51
CA TYR A 69 22.15 -17.45 5.87
C TYR A 69 22.03 -18.97 5.79
N GLY A 70 23.00 -19.68 6.38
CA GLY A 70 23.04 -21.14 6.38
C GLY A 70 22.10 -21.80 7.40
N SER A 71 21.58 -21.02 8.36
CA SER A 71 20.56 -21.46 9.31
C SER A 71 19.69 -20.29 9.81
N PRO A 72 18.48 -20.56 10.33
CA PRO A 72 17.65 -19.56 10.99
C PRO A 72 18.34 -18.86 12.17
N ASP A 73 19.20 -19.56 12.91
CA ASP A 73 19.96 -18.98 14.03
C ASP A 73 20.93 -17.91 13.54
N GLN A 74 21.61 -18.14 12.41
CA GLN A 74 22.51 -17.15 11.81
C GLN A 74 21.77 -15.87 11.37
N LEU A 75 20.56 -16.03 10.84
CA LEU A 75 19.71 -14.88 10.51
C LEU A 75 19.30 -14.12 11.77
N THR A 76 18.92 -14.83 12.82
CA THR A 76 18.51 -14.25 14.10
C THR A 76 19.65 -13.45 14.73
N ASP A 77 20.86 -14.02 14.78
CA ASP A 77 22.06 -13.35 15.29
C ASP A 77 22.40 -12.09 14.49
N ALA A 78 22.28 -12.14 13.15
CA ALA A 78 22.52 -10.99 12.29
C ALA A 78 21.50 -9.86 12.55
N ILE A 79 20.23 -10.20 12.75
CA ILE A 79 19.18 -9.23 13.12
C ILE A 79 19.50 -8.57 14.47
N ILE A 80 19.84 -9.37 15.49
CA ILE A 80 20.19 -8.87 16.82
C ILE A 80 21.42 -7.96 16.75
N LYS A 81 22.47 -8.38 16.04
CA LYS A 81 23.70 -7.60 15.86
C LYS A 81 23.44 -6.27 15.18
N ARG A 82 22.62 -6.26 14.11
CA ARG A 82 22.22 -5.02 13.41
C ARG A 82 21.42 -4.09 14.32
N GLY A 83 20.47 -4.62 15.08
CA GLY A 83 19.68 -3.84 16.04
C GLY A 83 20.54 -3.21 17.13
N LYS A 84 21.45 -3.98 17.73
CA LYS A 84 22.41 -3.47 18.74
C LYS A 84 23.30 -2.36 18.17
N LYS A 85 23.79 -2.52 16.94
CA LYS A 85 24.58 -1.50 16.24
C LYS A 85 23.80 -0.20 16.02
N GLN A 86 22.53 -0.28 15.63
CA GLN A 86 21.68 0.91 15.41
C GLN A 86 21.37 1.64 16.73
N LEU A 87 21.33 0.92 17.84
CA LEU A 87 21.08 1.47 19.18
C LEU A 87 22.36 1.96 19.88
N ASN A 88 23.52 1.95 19.22
CA ASN A 88 24.82 2.27 19.81
C ASN A 88 25.12 1.50 21.11
N LEU A 89 24.59 0.27 21.23
CA LEU A 89 24.92 -0.62 22.32
C LEU A 89 26.24 -1.31 21.96
N ASN A 90 27.30 -1.04 22.72
CA ASN A 90 28.60 -1.68 22.51
C ASN A 90 28.45 -3.21 22.56
N VAL A 91 28.98 -3.88 21.53
CA VAL A 91 29.14 -5.34 21.47
C VAL A 91 30.37 -5.75 22.26
#